data_AF-Q92II4-F1
#
_entry.id   AF-Q92II4-F1
#
_cell.length_a   1.000
_cell.length_b   1.000
_cell.length_c   1.000
_cell.angle_alpha   90.00
_cell.angle_beta   90.00
_cell.angle_gamma   90.00
#
_symmetry.space_group_name_H-M   'P 1'
#
loop_
_entity.id
_entity.type
_entity.pdbx_description
1 polymer ?
#
loop_
_entity_poly.entity_id
_entity_poly.type
_entity_poly.pdbx_seq_one_letter_code
_entity_poly.pdbx_strand_id
1 'polypeptide(L)' 'MSTKEILECSTITSIAGKFLDGKLTKARPCRTPHYSCSLAAMVGGGVGKKVKPGEITLAHNGSIILR' A
#
# COMPACT_ATOMS: atom_id res chain seq x y z
N MET A 1 -11.35 8.06 -8.79
CA MET A 1 -9.88 8.16 -8.81
C MET A 1 -9.46 8.75 -10.15
N SER A 2 -8.64 9.80 -10.13
CA SER A 2 -7.98 10.35 -11.31
C SER A 2 -6.95 9.37 -11.87
N THR A 3 -6.64 9.47 -13.17
CA THR A 3 -5.59 8.68 -13.83
C THR A 3 -4.25 8.75 -13.09
N LYS A 4 -3.93 9.92 -12.52
CA LYS A 4 -2.71 10.12 -11.72
C LYS A 4 -2.73 9.30 -10.43
N GLU A 5 -3.84 9.34 -9.69
CA GLU A 5 -4.00 8.55 -8.45
C GLU A 5 -3.93 7.04 -8.74
N ILE A 6 -4.50 6.58 -9.86
CA ILE A 6 -4.46 5.17 -10.27
C ILE A 6 -3.02 4.74 -10.53
N LEU A 7 -2.24 5.55 -11.26
CA LEU A 7 -0.85 5.25 -11.56
C LEU A 7 -0.01 5.21 -10.27
N GLU A 8 -0.17 6.18 -9.38
CA GLU A 8 0.51 6.21 -8.07
C GLU A 8 0.21 5.00 -7.20
N CYS A 9 -1.06 4.59 -7.09
CA CYS A 9 -1.41 3.40 -6.31
C CYS A 9 -0.82 2.14 -6.95
N SER A 10 -0.82 2.08 -8.27
CA SER A 10 -0.30 0.95 -9.03
C SER A 10 1.22 0.82 -8.88
N THR A 11 1.96 1.93 -8.89
CA THR A 11 3.42 1.92 -8.65
C THR A 11 3.74 1.45 -7.24
N ILE A 12 2.99 1.89 -6.23
CA ILE A 12 3.15 1.42 -4.84
C ILE A 12 2.91 -0.09 -4.75
N THR A 13 1.84 -0.60 -5.36
CA THR A 13 1.58 -2.06 -5.38
C THR A 13 2.64 -2.84 -6.15
N SER A 14 3.23 -2.25 -7.20
CA SER A 14 4.35 -2.82 -7.95
C SER A 14 5.59 -2.97 -7.08
N ILE A 15 5.98 -1.90 -6.38
CA ILE A 15 7.14 -1.92 -5.47
C ILE A 15 6.90 -2.90 -4.32
N ALA A 16 5.65 -3.03 -3.85
CA ALA A 16 5.28 -4.00 -2.84
C ALA A 16 5.35 -5.47 -3.30
N GLY A 17 5.57 -5.72 -4.59
CA GLY A 17 5.47 -7.06 -5.18
C GLY A 17 4.05 -7.62 -5.20
N LYS A 18 3.04 -6.75 -5.02
CA LYS A 18 1.61 -7.09 -5.05
C LYS A 18 1.01 -6.72 -6.41
N PHE A 19 1.74 -6.99 -7.48
CA PHE A 19 1.32 -6.63 -8.83
C PHE A 19 0.23 -7.59 -9.30
N LEU A 20 -0.97 -7.06 -9.51
CA LEU A 20 -2.16 -7.81 -9.95
C LEU A 20 -2.08 -8.12 -11.45
N ASP A 21 -1.13 -8.95 -11.88
CA ASP A 21 -1.02 -9.43 -13.27
C ASP A 21 -1.08 -8.33 -14.34
N GLY A 22 -0.53 -7.14 -14.05
CA GLY A 22 -0.54 -5.99 -14.97
C GLY A 22 -1.87 -5.23 -15.07
N LYS A 23 -2.85 -5.53 -14.22
CA LYS A 23 -4.15 -4.84 -14.21
C LYS A 23 -4.13 -3.61 -13.33
N LEU A 24 -4.47 -2.46 -13.92
CA LEU A 24 -4.76 -1.23 -13.18
C LEU A 24 -6.16 -1.33 -12.57
N THR A 25 -6.31 -0.94 -11.31
CA THR A 25 -7.61 -0.90 -10.63
C THR A 25 -8.03 0.54 -10.33
N LYS A 26 -9.34 0.82 -10.44
CA LYS A 26 -9.96 2.07 -10.00
C LYS A 26 -10.46 2.00 -8.55
N ALA A 27 -10.40 0.82 -7.94
CA ALA A 27 -10.79 0.65 -6.54
C ALA A 27 -9.77 1.34 -5.63
N ARG A 28 -10.27 2.17 -4.71
CA ARG A 28 -9.41 2.80 -3.71
C ARG A 28 -8.85 1.70 -2.77
N PRO A 29 -7.54 1.67 -2.51
CA PRO A 29 -6.97 0.73 -1.55
C PRO A 29 -7.60 0.91 -0.16
N CYS A 30 -8.03 -0.18 0.47
CA CYS A 30 -8.49 -0.16 1.86
C CYS A 30 -7.63 -1.13 2.66
N ARG A 31 -7.07 -0.66 3.77
CA ARG A 31 -6.26 -1.48 4.68
C ARG A 31 -6.90 -1.58 6.04
N THR A 32 -6.74 -2.74 6.66
CA THR A 32 -7.39 -3.04 7.93
C THR A 32 -6.41 -3.66 8.94
N PRO A 33 -5.34 -2.95 9.33
CA PRO A 33 -4.38 -3.46 10.29
C PRO A 33 -5.03 -3.66 11.66
N HIS A 34 -4.50 -4.60 12.43
CA HIS A 34 -4.89 -4.76 13.83
C HIS A 34 -4.25 -3.64 14.66
N TYR A 35 -4.91 -3.17 15.71
CA TYR A 35 -4.41 -2.09 16.57
C TYR A 35 -3.05 -2.41 17.22
N SER A 36 -2.71 -3.69 17.36
CA SER A 36 -1.41 -4.15 17.86
C SER A 36 -0.33 -4.29 16.77
N CYS A 37 -0.61 -3.91 15.53
CA CYS A 37 0.39 -3.91 14.46
C CYS A 37 1.59 -3.03 14.86
N SER A 38 2.80 -3.55 14.63
CA SER A 38 4.02 -2.82 14.93
C SER A 38 4.13 -1.55 14.08
N LEU A 39 4.89 -0.56 14.58
CA LEU A 39 5.22 0.64 13.82
C LEU A 39 5.88 0.31 12.47
N ALA A 40 6.73 -0.71 12.42
CA ALA A 40 7.35 -1.16 11.17
C ALA A 40 6.33 -1.73 10.16
N ALA A 41 5.27 -2.41 10.63
CA ALA A 41 4.19 -2.88 9.75
C ALA A 41 3.31 -1.72 9.25
N MET A 42 3.07 -0.71 10.09
CA MET A 42 2.27 0.46 9.74
C MET A 42 2.99 1.41 8.78
N VAL A 43 4.23 1.80 9.10
CA VAL A 43 5.02 2.78 8.35
C VAL A 43 5.75 2.13 7.17
N GLY A 44 6.14 0.86 7.33
CA GLY A 44 7.07 0.19 6.44
C GLY A 44 8.47 0.17 7.02
N GLY A 45 9.36 -0.56 6.36
CA GLY A 45 10.73 -0.73 6.84
C GLY A 45 11.52 -1.76 6.05
N GLY A 46 12.74 -2.01 6.49
CA GLY A 46 13.72 -2.87 5.81
C GLY A 46 15.02 -2.11 5.54
N VAL A 47 16.04 -2.84 5.10
CA VAL A 47 17.38 -2.27 4.82
C VAL A 47 17.75 -2.57 3.38
N GLY A 48 18.30 -1.58 2.68
CA GLY A 48 18.71 -1.69 1.28
C GLY A 48 17.56 -2.12 0.37
N LYS A 49 17.78 -3.15 -0.46
CA LYS A 49 16.78 -3.65 -1.42
C LYS A 49 15.56 -4.36 -0.79
N LYS A 50 15.54 -4.54 0.54
CA LYS A 50 14.43 -5.19 1.26
C LYS A 50 13.46 -4.21 1.91
N VAL A 51 13.53 -2.91 1.57
CA VAL A 51 12.53 -1.93 2.02
C VAL A 51 11.16 -2.32 1.45
N LYS A 52 10.18 -2.47 2.33
CA LYS A 52 8.80 -2.76 1.97
C LYS A 52 7.88 -1.66 2.47
N PRO A 53 6.86 -1.28 1.67
CA PRO A 53 5.86 -0.31 2.10
C PRO A 53 5.03 -0.88 3.26
N GLY A 54 4.70 -0.01 4.23
CA GLY A 54 3.79 -0.36 5.32
C GLY A 54 2.32 -0.20 4.93
N GLU A 55 1.43 -0.50 5.87
CA GLU A 55 -0.02 -0.41 5.65
C GLU A 55 -0.47 1.02 5.30
N ILE A 56 0.20 2.06 5.83
CA ILE A 56 -0.11 3.45 5.47
C ILE A 56 0.19 3.72 4.00
N THR A 57 1.40 3.37 3.56
CA THR A 57 1.80 3.55 2.15
C THR A 57 0.91 2.71 1.22
N LEU A 58 0.55 1.49 1.62
CA LEU A 58 -0.31 0.62 0.84
C LEU A 58 -1.78 1.07 0.78
N ALA A 59 -2.18 2.02 1.64
CA ALA A 59 -3.50 2.65 1.64
C ALA A 59 -3.52 4.01 0.93
N HIS A 60 -2.48 4.34 0.16
CA HIS A 60 -2.36 5.62 -0.56
C HIS A 60 -3.62 5.95 -1.36
N ASN A 61 -4.09 7.21 -1.25
CA ASN A 61 -5.35 7.69 -1.83
C ASN A 61 -6.60 6.85 -1.47
N GLY A 62 -6.54 6.12 -0.36
CA GLY A 62 -7.57 5.21 0.12
C GLY A 62 -7.88 5.40 1.59
N SER A 63 -8.22 4.32 2.28
CA SER A 63 -8.61 4.35 3.69
C SER A 63 -7.90 3.29 4.52
N ILE A 64 -7.73 3.61 5.80
CA ILE A 64 -7.23 2.68 6.83
C ILE A 64 -8.29 2.60 7.91
N ILE A 65 -8.64 1.38 8.29
CA ILE A 65 -9.59 1.10 9.36
C ILE A 65 -8.86 0.23 10.38
N LEU A 66 -8.67 0.72 11.60
CA LEU A 66 -8.06 -0.09 12.65
C LEU A 66 -9.09 -1.12 13.15
N ARG A 67 -8.67 -2.37 13.22
CA ARG A 67 -9.42 -3.45 13.87
C ARG A 67 -8.85 -3.75 15.24
#